data_AF-A0A328TX18-F1
#
_entry.id   AF-A0A328TX18-F1
#
_cell.length_a   1.000
_cell.length_b   1.000
_cell.length_c   1.000
_cell.angle_alpha   90.00
_cell.angle_beta   90.00
_cell.angle_gamma   90.00
#
_symmetry.space_group_name_H-M   'P 1'
#
loop_
_entity.id
_entity.type
_entity.pdbx_description
1 polymer ?
#
loop_
_entity_poly.entity_id
_entity_poly.type
_entity_poly.pdbx_seq_one_letter_code
_entity_poly.pdbx_strand_id
1 'polypeptide(L)' 'MKRYVFLIVTGGILVLLAVLAYWDVYRPKVGPVGNAPDDAAVMRELIYRLLSGLSVMFSGILGVYGYSKKKK' A
#
# COMPACT_ATOMS: atom_id res chain seq x y z
N MET A 1 -1.94 18.23 -13.15
CA MET A 1 -2.60 18.05 -11.83
C MET A 1 -3.37 16.75 -11.72
N LYS A 2 -4.40 16.50 -12.56
CA LYS A 2 -5.25 15.27 -12.49
C LYS A 2 -4.46 13.96 -12.37
N ARG A 3 -3.41 13.77 -13.17
CA ARG A 3 -2.53 12.58 -13.11
C ARG A 3 -1.84 12.36 -11.75
N TYR A 4 -1.44 13.43 -11.08
CA TYR A 4 -0.72 13.34 -9.80
C TYR A 4 -1.67 13.08 -8.65
N VAL A 5 -2.86 13.69 -8.69
CA VAL A 5 -3.95 13.37 -7.77
C VAL A 5 -4.36 11.91 -7.91
N PHE A 6 -4.46 11.40 -9.15
CA PHE A 6 -4.70 9.98 -9.39
C PHE A 6 -3.62 9.09 -8.76
N LEU A 7 -2.33 9.41 -8.90
CA LEU A 7 -1.24 8.66 -8.26
C LEU A 7 -1.34 8.64 -6.73
N ILE A 8 -1.73 9.76 -6.11
CA ILE A 8 -1.92 9.83 -4.65
C ILE A 8 -3.07 8.89 -4.23
N VAL A 9 -4.21 8.96 -4.92
CA VAL A 9 -5.38 8.13 -4.63
C VAL A 9 -5.04 6.65 -4.83
N THR A 10 -4.40 6.29 -5.94
CA THR A 10 -3.97 4.91 -6.22
C THR A 10 -2.98 4.41 -5.17
N GLY A 11 -2.02 5.23 -4.76
CA GLY A 11 -1.09 4.88 -3.67
C GLY A 11 -1.82 4.62 -2.34
N GLY A 12 -2.81 5.45 -2.00
CA GLY A 12 -3.67 5.23 -0.83
C GLY A 12 -4.47 3.93 -0.90
N ILE A 13 -5.04 3.61 -2.06
CA ILE A 13 -5.75 2.33 -2.28
C ILE A 13 -4.80 1.14 -2.10
N LEU A 14 -3.57 1.21 -2.62
CA LEU A 14 -2.58 0.14 -2.46
C LEU A 14 -2.21 -0.08 -0.99
N VAL A 15 -2.05 0.99 -0.21
CA VAL A 15 -1.79 0.89 1.23
C VAL A 15 -2.98 0.24 1.95
N LEU A 16 -4.21 0.63 1.63
CA LEU A 16 -5.41 0.00 2.20
C LEU A 16 -5.50 -1.49 1.87
N LEU A 17 -5.24 -1.86 0.61
CA LEU A 17 -5.21 -3.26 0.18
C LEU A 17 -4.10 -4.06 0.89
N ALA A 18 -2.96 -3.45 1.18
CA ALA A 18 -1.89 -4.11 1.95
C ALA A 18 -2.35 -4.45 3.37
N VAL A 19 -3.02 -3.51 4.04
CA VAL A 19 -3.57 -3.71 5.39
C VAL A 19 -4.68 -4.78 5.38
N LEU A 20 -5.59 -4.72 4.40
CA LEU A 20 -6.65 -5.72 4.25
C LEU A 20 -6.10 -7.11 3.96
N ALA A 21 -5.06 -7.22 3.13
CA ALA A 21 -4.39 -8.49 2.85
C ALA A 21 -3.76 -9.08 4.11
N TYR A 22 -3.08 -8.25 4.92
CA TYR A 22 -2.54 -8.69 6.20
C TYR A 22 -3.64 -9.15 7.16
N TRP A 23 -4.74 -8.40 7.27
CA TRP A 23 -5.89 -8.79 8.09
C TRP A 23 -6.49 -10.13 7.65
N ASP A 24 -6.62 -10.37 6.34
CA ASP A 24 -7.18 -11.62 5.83
C ASP A 24 -6.32 -12.85 6.19
N VAL A 25 -5.00 -12.68 6.31
CA VAL A 25 -4.11 -13.76 6.75
C VAL A 25 -4.44 -14.23 8.17
N TYR A 26 -4.70 -13.30 9.09
CA TYR A 26 -4.98 -13.59 10.50
C TYR A 26 -6.46 -13.76 10.83
N ARG A 27 -7.35 -13.57 9.85
CA ARG A 27 -8.77 -13.84 10.04
C ARG A 27 -8.96 -15.31 10.39
N PRO A 28 -9.82 -15.66 11.38
CA PRO A 28 -10.13 -17.05 11.69
C PRO A 28 -10.69 -17.75 10.44
N LYS A 29 -9.93 -18.69 9.90
CA LYS A 29 -10.32 -19.50 8.75
C LYS A 29 -10.73 -20.87 9.25
N VAL A 30 -11.82 -21.41 8.69
CA VAL A 30 -12.19 -22.82 8.86
C VAL A 30 -11.21 -23.66 8.04
N GLY A 31 -10.08 -24.01 8.63
CA GLY A 31 -8.99 -24.76 8.00
C GLY A 31 -8.39 -25.80 8.96
N PRO A 32 -7.53 -26.70 8.46
CA PRO A 32 -6.90 -27.73 9.29
C PRO A 32 -6.16 -27.08 10.47
N VAL A 33 -6.51 -27.53 11.67
CA VAL A 33 -5.95 -27.04 12.93
C VAL A 33 -4.43 -27.25 12.91
N GLY A 34 -3.66 -26.16 12.97
CA GLY A 34 -2.19 -26.20 13.07
C GLY A 34 -1.41 -25.65 11.86
N ASN A 35 -2.06 -25.25 10.77
CA ASN A 35 -1.36 -24.61 9.64
C ASN A 35 -1.34 -23.07 9.80
N ALA A 36 -0.61 -22.59 10.81
CA ALA A 36 -0.43 -21.16 11.03
C ALA A 36 0.40 -20.54 9.88
N PRO A 37 0.12 -19.30 9.47
CA PRO A 37 0.96 -18.58 8.51
C PRO A 37 2.40 -18.43 9.04
N ASP A 38 3.37 -18.41 8.15
CA ASP A 38 4.73 -17.97 8.49
C ASP A 38 4.73 -16.45 8.71
N ASP A 39 4.75 -16.05 9.98
CA ASP A 39 4.72 -14.64 10.39
C ASP A 39 5.85 -13.81 9.75
N ALA A 40 7.04 -14.40 9.57
CA ALA A 40 8.16 -13.67 8.96
C ALA A 40 7.90 -13.37 7.48
N ALA A 41 7.33 -14.34 6.75
CA ALA A 41 6.94 -14.16 5.36
C ALA A 41 5.80 -13.14 5.21
N VAL A 42 4.78 -13.22 6.07
CA VAL A 42 3.63 -12.31 6.08
C VAL A 42 4.05 -10.88 6.38
N MET A 43 4.91 -10.69 7.37
CA MET A 43 5.41 -9.36 7.74
C MET A 43 6.29 -8.76 6.63
N ARG A 44 7.14 -9.58 6.01
CA ARG A 44 7.97 -9.15 4.88
C ARG A 44 7.13 -8.70 3.69
N GLU A 45 6.09 -9.47 3.35
CA GLU A 45 5.16 -9.14 2.27
C GLU A 45 4.38 -7.84 2.58
N LEU A 46 3.93 -7.66 3.82
CA LEU A 46 3.28 -6.41 4.26
C LEU A 46 4.22 -5.22 4.07
N ILE A 47 5.48 -5.32 4.52
CA ILE A 47 6.46 -4.23 4.38
C ILE A 47 6.68 -3.88 2.91
N TYR A 48 6.86 -4.85 2.03
CA TYR A 48 7.04 -4.59 0.59
C TYR A 48 5.81 -3.92 -0.03
N ARG A 49 4.61 -4.40 0.29
CA ARG A 49 3.37 -3.81 -0.22
C ARG A 49 3.18 -2.37 0.29
N LEU A 50 3.43 -2.11 1.56
CA LEU A 50 3.40 -0.76 2.12
C LEU A 50 4.41 0.17 1.45
N LEU A 51 5.66 -0.27 1.29
CA LEU A 51 6.70 0.52 0.60
C LEU A 51 6.30 0.84 -0.84
N SER A 52 5.72 -0.13 -1.56
CA SER A 52 5.25 0.09 -2.93
C SER A 52 4.14 1.14 -2.99
N GLY A 53 3.11 1.02 -2.15
CA GLY A 53 2.00 1.98 -2.08
C GLY A 53 2.45 3.37 -1.68
N LEU A 54 3.33 3.47 -0.68
CA LEU A 54 3.91 4.73 -0.22
C LEU A 54 4.77 5.38 -1.30
N SER A 55 5.59 4.63 -2.03
CA SER A 55 6.44 5.18 -3.10
C SER A 55 5.63 5.77 -4.26
N VAL A 56 4.53 5.13 -4.64
CA VAL A 56 3.58 5.64 -5.64
C VAL A 56 2.91 6.92 -5.14
N MET A 57 2.44 6.91 -3.89
CA MET A 57 1.82 8.07 -3.27
C MET A 57 2.79 9.26 -3.19
N PHE A 58 4.03 9.02 -2.78
CA PHE A 58 5.08 10.04 -2.66
C PHE A 58 5.43 10.66 -4.01
N SER A 59 5.52 9.83 -5.07
CA SER A 59 5.70 10.29 -6.45
C SER A 59 4.56 11.22 -6.90
N GLY A 60 3.33 10.90 -6.52
CA GLY A 60 2.16 11.76 -6.75
C GLY A 60 2.30 13.11 -6.03
N ILE A 61 2.67 13.12 -4.75
CA ILE A 61 2.86 14.34 -3.94
C ILE A 61 3.95 15.24 -4.54
N LEU A 62 5.12 14.68 -4.85
CA LEU A 62 6.21 15.42 -5.49
C LEU A 62 5.79 16.00 -6.85
N GLY A 63 5.01 15.25 -7.63
CA GLY A 63 4.45 15.72 -8.89
C GLY A 63 3.48 16.89 -8.75
N VAL A 64 2.62 16.89 -7.73
CA VAL A 64 1.76 18.04 -7.40
C VAL A 64 2.60 19.25 -7.01
N TYR A 65 3.57 19.06 -6.11
CA TYR A 65 4.43 20.14 -5.61
C TYR A 65 5.25 20.78 -6.75
N GLY A 66 5.88 19.97 -7.60
CA GLY A 66 6.64 20.45 -8.76
C GLY A 66 5.79 21.18 -9.79
N TYR A 67 4.55 20.72 -10.04
CA TYR A 67 3.63 21.41 -10.94
C TYR A 67 3.19 22.77 -10.39
N SER A 68 2.93 22.86 -9.07
CA SER A 68 2.57 24.11 -8.41
C SER A 68 3.72 25.13 -8.47
N LYS A 69 4.98 24.68 -8.35
CA LYS A 69 6.16 25.54 -8.42
C LYS A 69 6.43 26.08 -9.81
N LYS A 70 6.14 25.32 -10.87
CA LYS A 70 6.28 25.76 -12.28
C LYS A 70 5.21 26.77 -12.73
N LYS A 71 4.10 26.88 -12.00
CA LYS A 71 2.97 27.76 -12.36
C LYS A 71 3.04 29.13 -11.67
N LYS A 72 3.93 29.30 -10.69
CA LYS A 72 4.37 30.60 -10.15
C LYS A 72 5.55 31.09 -10.99
#